data_AF-A0A4U0UL67-F1
#
_entry.id   AF-A0A4U0UL67-F1
#
_cell.length_a   1.000
_cell.length_b   1.000
_cell.length_c   1.000
_cell.angle_alpha   90.00
_cell.angle_beta   90.00
_cell.angle_gamma   90.00
#
_symmetry.space_group_name_H-M   'P 1'
#
loop_
_entity.id
_entity.type
_entity.pdbx_description
1 polymer ?
#
loop_
_entity_poly.entity_id
_entity_poly.type
_entity_poly.pdbx_seq_one_letter_code
_entity_poly.pdbx_strand_id
1 'polypeptide(L)'
;MRALSVSSICYIHDVHASTSSSSSSSSTFEPDYNHNVILQTGLFITEALHPFLVFKDAGFDVDLVSETGTYQPDWLSQQEEWLQDEDRKVWEDHSSEFRKKLDALLKPGDIKAEEYGIFFASAGHASLIDYPDAKGLQRIASEMYTNGDIISAVCHGGAIFPGIIDPSTNKSIIAGKKVTGFTTQGEEEEGVLDTIKSWHRPTIEAAAKDAGAE
;
A
#
# COMPACT_ATOMS: atom_id res chain seq x y z
N MET A 1 2.43 24.28 0.97
CA MET A 1 2.56 23.22 -0.07
C MET A 1 1.91 21.97 0.50
N ARG A 2 1.06 21.26 -0.25
CA ARG A 2 0.36 20.06 0.25
C ARG A 2 1.05 18.78 -0.23
N ALA A 3 0.97 17.73 0.58
CA ALA A 3 1.33 16.37 0.20
C ALA A 3 0.07 15.50 0.11
N LEU A 4 -0.03 14.68 -0.91
CA LEU A 4 -1.09 13.69 -1.10
C LEU A 4 -0.54 12.32 -0.76
N SER A 5 -1.04 11.73 0.33
CA SER A 5 -0.72 10.34 0.67
C SER A 5 -1.87 9.45 0.25
N VAL A 6 -1.55 8.41 -0.51
CA VAL A 6 -2.49 7.47 -1.09
C VAL A 6 -2.42 6.16 -0.34
N SER A 7 -3.57 5.64 0.05
CA SER A 7 -3.69 4.36 0.73
C SER A 7 -4.41 3.34 -0.15
N SER A 8 -3.92 2.11 -0.14
CA SER A 8 -4.51 1.00 -0.88
C SER A 8 -5.84 0.57 -0.27
N ILE A 9 -6.71 0.06 -1.14
CA ILE A 9 -7.96 -0.61 -0.84
C ILE A 9 -7.81 -2.04 -1.33
N CYS A 10 -7.94 -3.03 -0.47
CA CYS A 10 -8.66 -4.23 -0.90
C CYS A 10 -9.09 -5.08 0.29
N TYR A 11 -10.09 -5.90 0.03
CA TYR A 11 -10.63 -6.92 0.91
C TYR A 11 -10.48 -8.24 0.17
N ILE A 12 -9.60 -9.12 0.64
CA ILE A 12 -9.44 -10.48 0.09
C ILE A 12 -9.81 -11.47 1.17
N HIS A 13 -10.61 -12.47 0.79
CA HIS A 13 -11.16 -13.49 1.67
C HIS A 13 -10.29 -14.75 1.82
N ASP A 14 -9.07 -14.79 1.29
CA ASP A 14 -8.21 -15.97 1.41
C ASP A 14 -6.72 -15.64 1.25
N VAL A 15 -5.99 -15.68 2.37
CA VAL A 15 -4.57 -16.04 2.38
C VAL A 15 -4.48 -17.30 3.24
N HIS A 16 -4.33 -18.44 2.57
CA HIS A 16 -4.06 -19.70 3.25
C HIS A 16 -2.62 -19.68 3.76
N ALA A 17 -2.42 -19.36 5.04
CA ALA A 17 -1.17 -19.67 5.72
C ALA A 17 -1.17 -21.18 6.03
N SER A 18 -0.43 -21.98 5.25
CA SER A 18 -0.23 -23.39 5.57
C SER A 18 0.77 -23.52 6.72
N THR A 19 0.31 -23.74 7.94
CA THR A 19 1.21 -24.10 9.05
C THR A 19 1.53 -25.59 8.98
N SER A 20 2.77 -25.95 8.63
CA SER A 20 3.23 -27.34 8.67
C SER A 20 3.55 -27.75 10.12
N SER A 21 2.69 -28.53 10.75
CA SER A 21 3.00 -29.17 12.04
C SER A 21 3.47 -30.62 11.83
N SER A 22 4.74 -30.90 12.07
CA SER A 22 5.26 -32.26 12.23
C SER A 22 4.87 -32.80 13.61
N SER A 23 4.11 -33.89 13.65
CA SER A 23 3.61 -34.51 14.87
C SER A 23 4.67 -35.35 15.60
N SER A 24 4.82 -35.11 16.91
CA SER A 24 5.29 -36.11 17.86
C SER A 24 4.47 -35.99 19.15
N SER A 25 3.92 -37.11 19.58
CA SER A 25 2.87 -37.26 20.60
C SER A 25 3.31 -36.90 22.02
N SER A 26 2.56 -36.06 22.72
CA SER A 26 2.29 -36.24 24.16
C SER A 26 1.05 -35.44 24.61
N SER A 27 0.25 -36.07 25.47
CA SER A 27 -1.02 -35.59 25.99
C SER A 27 -0.89 -34.28 26.77
N THR A 28 -1.33 -33.17 26.16
CA THR A 28 -1.76 -31.95 26.84
C THR A 28 -2.95 -31.38 26.07
N PHE A 29 -3.82 -30.61 26.75
CA PHE A 29 -4.96 -29.92 26.13
C PHE A 29 -4.45 -29.07 24.96
N GLU A 30 -4.56 -29.56 23.73
CA GLU A 30 -4.31 -28.77 22.54
C GLU A 30 -5.61 -28.03 22.19
N PRO A 31 -5.60 -26.69 22.08
CA PRO A 31 -6.74 -25.98 21.52
C PRO A 31 -6.88 -26.40 20.04
N ASP A 32 -8.10 -26.75 19.66
CA ASP A 32 -8.47 -27.17 18.30
C ASP A 32 -8.23 -26.01 17.32
N TYR A 33 -7.07 -26.01 16.65
CA TYR A 33 -6.67 -25.06 15.61
C TYR A 33 -7.37 -25.33 14.25
N ASN A 34 -8.60 -25.86 14.24
CA ASN A 34 -9.45 -25.96 13.04
C ASN A 34 -10.27 -24.68 12.78
N HIS A 35 -9.67 -23.50 12.96
CA HIS A 35 -10.29 -22.25 12.51
C HIS A 35 -9.52 -21.76 11.29
N ASN A 36 -10.18 -21.79 10.13
CA ASN A 36 -9.74 -21.05 8.95
C ASN A 36 -9.68 -19.56 9.32
N VAL A 37 -8.52 -19.08 9.77
CA VAL A 37 -8.31 -17.66 10.05
C VAL A 37 -8.13 -16.97 8.70
N ILE A 38 -9.14 -16.24 8.28
CA ILE A 38 -9.08 -15.37 7.11
C ILE A 38 -8.26 -14.14 7.51
N LEU A 39 -6.97 -14.12 7.15
CA LEU A 39 -6.14 -12.93 7.32
C LEU A 39 -6.45 -11.98 6.16
N GLN A 40 -6.78 -10.73 6.47
CA GLN A 40 -7.13 -9.74 5.45
C GLN A 40 -5.91 -8.88 5.19
N THR A 41 -5.51 -8.77 3.92
CA THR A 41 -4.56 -7.73 3.52
C THR A 41 -5.27 -6.40 3.33
N GLY A 42 -4.51 -5.31 3.35
CA GLY A 42 -5.02 -3.95 3.24
C GLY A 42 -3.90 -2.93 3.29
N LEU A 43 -4.20 -1.77 3.87
CA LEU A 43 -3.24 -0.74 4.21
C LEU A 43 -2.30 -1.25 5.31
N PHE A 44 -1.00 -1.27 5.03
CA PHE A 44 0.02 -1.43 6.05
C PHE A 44 0.14 -0.13 6.86
N ILE A 45 -0.32 -0.14 8.12
CA ILE A 45 -0.59 1.07 8.90
C ILE A 45 0.60 2.04 8.96
N THR A 46 1.79 1.54 9.25
CA THR A 46 3.01 2.36 9.40
C THR A 46 3.47 2.97 8.07
N GLU A 47 3.15 2.35 6.94
CA GLU A 47 3.47 2.91 5.62
C GLU A 47 2.60 4.12 5.26
N ALA A 48 1.46 4.33 5.91
CA ALA A 48 0.72 5.59 5.82
C ALA A 48 1.05 6.54 6.98
N LEU A 49 1.15 6.01 8.21
CA LEU A 49 1.37 6.82 9.40
C LEU A 49 2.74 7.50 9.39
N HIS A 50 3.83 6.76 9.11
CA HIS A 50 5.18 7.33 9.18
C HIS A 50 5.39 8.45 8.15
N PRO A 51 5.02 8.29 6.86
CA PRO A 51 5.11 9.38 5.90
C PRO A 51 4.21 10.56 6.26
N PHE A 52 3.00 10.31 6.78
CA PHE A 52 2.13 11.36 7.28
C PHE A 52 2.83 12.21 8.34
N LEU A 53 3.41 11.57 9.36
CA LEU A 53 4.12 12.28 10.43
C LEU A 53 5.34 13.06 9.91
N VAL A 54 6.13 12.47 9.00
CA VAL A 54 7.30 13.12 8.38
C VAL A 54 6.89 14.35 7.57
N PHE A 55 5.83 14.25 6.76
CA PHE A 55 5.33 15.39 5.99
C PHE A 55 4.78 16.49 6.90
N LYS A 56 4.04 16.12 7.96
CA LYS A 56 3.53 17.08 8.95
C LYS A 56 4.67 17.81 9.67
N ASP A 57 5.71 17.10 10.09
CA ASP A 57 6.89 17.69 10.75
C ASP A 57 7.65 18.63 9.80
N ALA A 58 7.70 18.30 8.51
CA ALA A 58 8.25 19.17 7.46
C ALA A 58 7.34 20.37 7.09
N GLY A 59 6.18 20.53 7.73
CA GLY A 59 5.28 21.66 7.53
C GLY A 59 4.32 21.53 6.35
N PHE A 60 4.11 20.33 5.81
CA PHE A 60 3.10 20.08 4.79
C PHE A 60 1.71 19.89 5.43
N ASP A 61 0.69 20.33 4.72
CA ASP A 61 -0.66 19.81 4.91
C ASP A 61 -0.78 18.50 4.14
N VAL A 62 -1.27 17.45 4.78
CA VAL A 62 -1.35 16.11 4.21
C VAL A 62 -2.81 15.73 4.04
N ASP A 63 -3.20 15.29 2.85
CA ASP A 63 -4.49 14.63 2.65
C ASP A 63 -4.30 13.15 2.38
N LEU A 64 -5.28 12.38 2.83
CA LEU A 64 -5.34 10.95 2.61
C LEU A 64 -6.43 10.66 1.57
N VAL A 65 -6.08 9.89 0.54
CA VAL A 65 -6.97 9.53 -0.56
C VAL A 65 -6.86 8.04 -0.85
N SER A 66 -7.95 7.44 -1.29
CA SER A 66 -7.94 6.11 -1.92
C SER A 66 -8.89 6.12 -3.12
N GLU A 67 -8.77 5.16 -4.03
CA GLU A 67 -9.56 5.16 -5.28
C GLU A 67 -11.08 5.23 -5.03
N THR A 68 -11.56 4.60 -3.94
CA THR A 68 -12.98 4.54 -3.56
C THR A 68 -13.34 5.42 -2.36
N GLY A 69 -12.36 6.02 -1.67
CA GLY A 69 -12.56 6.75 -0.41
C GLY A 69 -12.81 5.84 0.80
N THR A 70 -12.39 4.58 0.71
CA THR A 70 -12.43 3.61 1.81
C THR A 70 -11.05 3.00 2.02
N TYR A 71 -10.83 2.28 3.11
CA TYR A 71 -9.64 1.47 3.32
C TYR A 71 -9.98 0.29 4.24
N GLN A 72 -9.05 -0.67 4.31
CA GLN A 72 -9.06 -1.78 5.25
C GLN A 72 -7.63 -1.87 5.79
N PRO A 73 -7.38 -1.96 7.11
CA PRO A 73 -6.03 -2.25 7.60
C PRO A 73 -5.62 -3.67 7.26
N ASP A 74 -4.35 -3.83 6.92
CA ASP A 74 -3.71 -5.14 6.83
C ASP A 74 -3.65 -5.78 8.22
N TRP A 75 -4.04 -7.05 8.34
CA TRP A 75 -4.01 -7.77 9.62
C TRP A 75 -2.59 -7.87 10.21
N LEU A 76 -1.57 -8.11 9.38
CA LEU A 76 -0.19 -8.24 9.83
C LEU A 76 0.31 -6.92 10.39
N SER A 77 -0.06 -5.81 9.75
CA SER A 77 0.33 -4.47 10.19
C SER A 77 -0.26 -4.05 11.54
N GLN A 78 -1.18 -4.82 12.12
CA GLN A 78 -1.77 -4.55 13.44
C GLN A 78 -1.07 -5.31 14.58
N GLN A 79 -0.18 -6.25 14.25
CA GLN A 79 0.54 -7.04 15.25
C GLN A 79 1.61 -6.19 15.95
N GLU A 80 1.95 -6.57 17.19
CA GLU A 80 2.90 -5.82 18.04
C GLU A 80 4.27 -5.61 17.38
N GLU A 81 4.73 -6.58 16.59
CA GLU A 81 5.99 -6.50 15.84
C GLU A 81 6.00 -5.38 14.80
N TRP A 82 4.84 -5.07 14.21
CA TRP A 82 4.70 -4.13 13.09
C TRP A 82 4.06 -2.79 13.49
N LEU A 83 3.38 -2.75 14.63
CA LEU A 83 2.73 -1.56 15.19
C LEU A 83 3.09 -1.42 16.67
N GLN A 84 4.19 -0.71 16.89
CA GLN A 84 4.76 -0.39 18.19
C GLN A 84 3.85 0.55 18.99
N ASP A 85 4.05 0.63 20.31
CA ASP A 85 3.16 1.34 21.23
C ASP A 85 2.91 2.82 20.87
N GLU A 86 3.93 3.55 20.41
CA GLU A 86 3.78 4.96 19.99
C GLU A 86 2.86 5.10 18.78
N ASP A 87 3.07 4.27 17.76
CA ASP A 87 2.28 4.27 16.53
C ASP A 87 0.86 3.77 16.80
N ARG A 88 0.73 2.75 17.65
CA ARG A 88 -0.55 2.19 18.09
C ARG A 88 -1.42 3.22 18.77
N LYS A 89 -0.85 4.06 19.65
CA LYS A 89 -1.59 5.18 20.28
C LYS A 89 -2.19 6.12 19.25
N VAL A 90 -1.46 6.44 18.17
CA VAL A 90 -1.99 7.30 17.10
C VAL A 90 -3.05 6.55 16.28
N TRP A 91 -2.81 5.27 15.97
CA TRP A 91 -3.74 4.42 15.23
C TRP A 91 -5.09 4.25 15.94
N GLU A 92 -5.08 4.05 17.26
CA GLU A 92 -6.28 3.81 18.06
C GLU A 92 -6.96 5.11 18.50
N ASP A 93 -6.25 6.25 18.49
CA ASP A 93 -6.84 7.56 18.74
C ASP A 93 -7.51 8.13 17.49
N HIS A 94 -8.80 7.84 17.34
CA HIS A 94 -9.68 8.40 16.30
C HIS A 94 -9.82 9.94 16.35
N SER A 95 -9.33 10.59 17.41
CA SER A 95 -9.29 12.05 17.49
C SER A 95 -8.00 12.67 16.93
N SER A 96 -6.97 11.85 16.68
CA SER A 96 -5.71 12.27 16.07
C SER A 96 -5.93 12.80 14.65
N GLU A 97 -5.05 13.70 14.17
CA GLU A 97 -5.18 14.27 12.82
C GLU A 97 -5.12 13.18 11.74
N PHE A 98 -4.19 12.23 11.89
CA PHE A 98 -4.03 11.08 11.00
C PHE A 98 -5.32 10.28 10.91
N ARG A 99 -5.88 9.85 12.05
CA ARG A 99 -7.09 9.02 12.07
C ARG A 99 -8.33 9.76 11.60
N LYS A 100 -8.50 11.03 11.96
CA LYS A 100 -9.60 11.85 11.41
C LYS A 100 -9.58 11.89 9.89
N LYS A 101 -8.40 12.04 9.28
CA LYS A 101 -8.24 12.05 7.81
C LYS A 101 -8.44 10.66 7.21
N LEU A 102 -7.98 9.62 7.88
CA LEU A 102 -8.12 8.24 7.39
C LEU A 102 -9.57 7.75 7.48
N ASP A 103 -10.31 8.15 8.52
CA ASP A 103 -11.73 7.82 8.68
C ASP A 103 -12.65 8.64 7.75
N ALA A 104 -12.12 9.73 7.18
CA ALA A 104 -12.78 10.59 6.22
C ALA A 104 -11.98 10.67 4.91
N LEU A 105 -11.50 9.51 4.42
CA LEU A 105 -10.71 9.42 3.20
C LEU A 105 -11.38 10.12 2.02
N LEU A 106 -10.56 10.89 1.31
CA LEU A 106 -10.97 11.52 0.06
C LEU A 106 -11.00 10.50 -1.08
N LYS A 107 -11.68 10.87 -2.16
CA LYS A 107 -11.72 10.14 -3.43
C LYS A 107 -10.97 10.93 -4.50
N PRO A 108 -10.57 10.33 -5.63
CA PRO A 108 -9.90 11.06 -6.70
C PRO A 108 -10.70 12.26 -7.24
N GLY A 109 -12.02 12.25 -7.13
CA GLY A 109 -12.88 13.37 -7.54
C GLY A 109 -12.83 14.59 -6.61
N ASP A 110 -12.34 14.42 -5.38
CA ASP A 110 -12.21 15.50 -4.39
C ASP A 110 -10.85 16.21 -4.48
N ILE A 111 -9.92 15.66 -5.28
CA ILE A 111 -8.53 16.11 -5.39
C ILE A 111 -8.35 16.99 -6.62
N LYS A 112 -7.70 18.14 -6.41
CA LYS A 112 -7.17 18.99 -7.48
C LYS A 112 -5.66 18.89 -7.49
N ALA A 113 -5.08 18.28 -8.52
CA ALA A 113 -3.66 17.94 -8.58
C ALA A 113 -2.75 19.16 -8.35
N GLU A 114 -3.15 20.34 -8.86
CA GLU A 114 -2.39 21.59 -8.74
C GLU A 114 -2.23 22.12 -7.30
N GLU A 115 -2.96 21.58 -6.33
CA GLU A 115 -2.85 21.96 -4.92
C GLU A 115 -1.71 21.20 -4.19
N TYR A 116 -1.13 20.18 -4.83
CA TYR A 116 -0.16 19.25 -4.22
C TYR A 116 1.20 19.34 -4.92
N GLY A 117 2.27 19.15 -4.15
CA GLY A 117 3.65 19.05 -4.68
C GLY A 117 4.29 17.67 -4.52
N ILE A 118 3.61 16.76 -3.80
CA ILE A 118 4.10 15.41 -3.51
C ILE A 118 2.93 14.44 -3.59
N PHE A 119 3.08 13.39 -4.38
CA PHE A 119 2.26 12.19 -4.39
C PHE A 119 3.06 11.06 -3.72
N PHE A 120 2.52 10.47 -2.66
CA PHE A 120 3.12 9.36 -1.94
C PHE A 120 2.16 8.18 -1.89
N ALA A 121 2.49 7.06 -2.52
CA ALA A 121 1.70 5.83 -2.42
C ALA A 121 2.20 4.93 -1.29
N SER A 122 1.46 4.91 -0.17
CA SER A 122 1.58 3.86 0.85
C SER A 122 1.04 2.54 0.32
N ALA A 123 1.29 1.42 1.02
CA ALA A 123 0.92 0.11 0.50
C ALA A 123 0.47 -0.88 1.59
N GLY A 124 1.07 -2.07 1.60
CA GLY A 124 0.48 -3.36 1.98
C GLY A 124 0.08 -4.17 0.74
N HIS A 125 0.09 -5.51 0.82
CA HIS A 125 -0.05 -6.40 -0.35
C HIS A 125 -1.32 -6.15 -1.18
N ALA A 126 -2.39 -5.61 -0.58
CA ALA A 126 -3.60 -5.18 -1.28
C ALA A 126 -3.32 -4.23 -2.46
N SER A 127 -2.24 -3.44 -2.40
CA SER A 127 -1.88 -2.51 -3.49
C SER A 127 -1.56 -3.22 -4.80
N LEU A 128 -1.12 -4.48 -4.77
CA LEU A 128 -0.91 -5.26 -5.99
C LEU A 128 -2.22 -5.47 -6.76
N ILE A 129 -3.37 -5.35 -6.10
CA ILE A 129 -4.68 -5.67 -6.67
C ILE A 129 -5.37 -4.42 -7.18
N ASP A 130 -5.44 -3.35 -6.40
CA ASP A 130 -6.20 -2.15 -6.75
C ASP A 130 -5.36 -1.11 -7.50
N TYR A 131 -4.11 -0.88 -7.12
CA TYR A 131 -3.30 0.19 -7.73
C TYR A 131 -3.08 0.06 -9.25
N PRO A 132 -2.92 -1.14 -9.84
CA PRO A 132 -2.86 -1.27 -11.30
C PRO A 132 -4.12 -0.74 -12.03
N ASP A 133 -5.26 -0.75 -11.34
CA ASP A 133 -6.56 -0.34 -11.88
C ASP A 133 -7.10 0.97 -11.29
N ALA A 134 -6.37 1.62 -10.38
CA ALA A 134 -6.75 2.87 -9.73
C ALA A 134 -6.64 4.08 -10.69
N LYS A 135 -7.54 4.18 -11.67
CA LYS A 135 -7.47 5.18 -12.76
C LYS A 135 -7.59 6.61 -12.26
N GLY A 136 -8.36 6.86 -11.21
CA GLY A 136 -8.47 8.17 -10.60
C GLY A 136 -7.14 8.64 -10.01
N LEU A 137 -6.51 7.78 -9.20
CA LEU A 137 -5.20 8.05 -8.60
C LEU A 137 -4.09 8.14 -9.65
N GLN A 138 -4.08 7.24 -10.64
CA GLN A 138 -3.11 7.27 -11.75
C GLN A 138 -3.20 8.58 -12.55
N ARG A 139 -4.41 9.08 -12.80
CA ARG A 139 -4.63 10.36 -13.46
C ARG A 139 -4.07 11.52 -12.65
N ILE A 140 -4.37 11.59 -11.35
CA ILE A 140 -3.85 12.65 -10.47
C ILE A 140 -2.31 12.63 -10.46
N ALA A 141 -1.71 11.46 -10.30
CA ALA A 141 -0.26 11.33 -10.30
C ALA A 141 0.37 11.71 -11.65
N SER A 142 -0.29 11.43 -12.77
CA SER A 142 0.13 11.87 -14.11
C SER A 142 0.09 13.40 -14.22
N GLU A 143 -0.99 14.04 -13.78
CA GLU A 143 -1.12 15.51 -13.76
C GLU A 143 -0.01 16.15 -12.89
N MET A 144 0.20 15.64 -11.68
CA MET A 144 1.29 16.09 -10.79
C MET A 144 2.67 15.88 -11.42
N TYR A 145 2.91 14.73 -12.05
CA TYR A 145 4.17 14.47 -12.75
C TYR A 145 4.43 15.49 -13.86
N THR A 146 3.41 15.87 -14.64
CA THR A 146 3.55 16.88 -15.70
C THR A 146 3.80 18.29 -15.16
N ASN A 147 3.40 18.58 -13.92
CA ASN A 147 3.70 19.84 -13.23
C ASN A 147 5.11 19.90 -12.65
N GLY A 148 5.87 18.80 -12.70
CA GLY A 148 7.19 18.68 -12.10
C GLY A 148 7.17 18.32 -10.62
N ASP A 149 6.04 17.85 -10.10
CA ASP A 149 5.88 17.42 -8.71
C ASP A 149 6.54 16.06 -8.46
N ILE A 150 6.73 15.73 -7.18
CA ILE A 150 7.37 14.48 -6.76
C ILE A 150 6.33 13.35 -6.74
N ILE A 151 6.59 12.27 -7.47
CA ILE A 151 5.82 11.03 -7.38
C ILE A 151 6.68 9.96 -6.70
N SER A 152 6.17 9.39 -5.61
CA SER A 152 6.90 8.48 -4.74
C SER A 152 6.00 7.36 -4.22
N ALA A 153 6.60 6.24 -3.83
CA ALA A 153 5.91 5.09 -3.27
C ALA A 153 6.85 4.29 -2.36
N VAL A 154 6.29 3.45 -1.50
CA VAL A 154 7.02 2.50 -0.66
C VAL A 154 6.46 1.09 -0.83
N CYS A 155 7.27 0.06 -0.59
CA CYS A 155 6.84 -1.33 -0.56
C CYS A 155 6.14 -1.76 -1.86
N HIS A 156 4.89 -2.21 -1.81
CA HIS A 156 4.07 -2.54 -2.98
C HIS A 156 3.40 -1.34 -3.64
N GLY A 157 3.60 -0.12 -3.12
CA GLY A 157 2.97 1.10 -3.63
C GLY A 157 3.44 1.40 -5.05
N GLY A 158 4.62 0.90 -5.44
CA GLY A 158 5.13 0.95 -6.81
C GLY A 158 4.24 0.25 -7.84
N ALA A 159 3.28 -0.59 -7.42
CA ALA A 159 2.29 -1.22 -8.30
C ALA A 159 1.44 -0.20 -9.08
N ILE A 160 1.35 1.05 -8.62
CA ILE A 160 0.64 2.12 -9.32
C ILE A 160 1.41 2.68 -10.52
N PHE A 161 2.76 2.64 -10.49
CA PHE A 161 3.60 3.32 -11.46
C PHE A 161 3.41 2.88 -12.92
N PRO A 162 3.27 1.58 -13.25
CA PRO A 162 3.05 1.16 -14.63
C PRO A 162 1.82 1.81 -15.28
N GLY A 163 0.79 2.14 -14.48
CA GLY A 163 -0.43 2.78 -14.94
C GLY A 163 -0.38 4.31 -15.00
N ILE A 164 0.64 4.95 -14.41
CA ILE A 164 0.81 6.40 -14.48
C ILE A 164 1.56 6.74 -15.77
N ILE A 165 0.83 7.27 -16.75
CA ILE A 165 1.34 7.56 -18.08
C ILE A 165 1.78 9.02 -18.18
N ASP A 166 2.99 9.27 -18.68
CA ASP A 166 3.43 10.57 -19.13
C ASP A 166 2.81 10.88 -20.51
N PRO A 167 1.92 11.88 -20.63
CA PRO A 167 1.25 12.20 -21.89
C PRO A 167 2.21 12.64 -23.01
N SER A 168 3.41 13.15 -22.66
CA SER A 168 4.39 13.64 -23.65
C SER A 168 5.12 12.50 -24.36
N THR A 169 5.28 11.36 -23.68
CA THR A 169 5.98 10.17 -24.22
C THR A 169 5.05 8.99 -24.48
N ASN A 170 3.82 9.04 -23.96
CA ASN A 170 2.85 7.95 -23.96
C ASN A 170 3.41 6.64 -23.36
N LYS A 171 4.29 6.78 -22.35
CA LYS A 171 4.90 5.68 -21.59
C LYS A 171 4.64 5.87 -20.11
N SER A 172 4.83 4.82 -19.33
CA SER A 172 4.84 4.95 -17.87
C SER A 172 5.91 5.94 -17.41
N ILE A 173 5.62 6.72 -16.35
CA ILE A 173 6.55 7.72 -15.79
C ILE A 173 7.85 7.12 -15.24
N ILE A 174 7.90 5.79 -15.05
CA ILE A 174 9.10 5.06 -14.60
C ILE A 174 9.91 4.46 -15.76
N ALA A 175 9.45 4.55 -17.01
CA ALA A 175 10.20 4.04 -18.15
C ALA A 175 11.58 4.70 -18.26
N GLY A 176 12.64 3.89 -18.28
CA GLY A 176 14.03 4.35 -18.30
C GLY A 176 14.54 4.94 -16.98
N LYS A 177 13.81 4.77 -15.87
CA LYS A 177 14.22 5.22 -14.54
C LYS A 177 14.65 4.04 -13.68
N LYS A 178 15.48 4.35 -12.69
CA LYS A 178 15.82 3.42 -11.60
C LYS A 178 14.75 3.52 -10.51
N VAL A 179 14.15 2.40 -10.14
CA VAL A 179 13.14 2.33 -9.08
C VAL A 179 13.47 1.20 -8.10
N THR A 180 12.81 1.20 -6.95
CA THR A 180 12.89 0.13 -5.97
C THR A 180 11.52 -0.08 -5.34
N GLY A 181 11.34 -1.19 -4.64
CA GLY A 181 10.09 -1.57 -3.99
C GLY A 181 10.25 -2.89 -3.25
N PHE A 182 9.14 -3.49 -2.82
CA PHE A 182 9.17 -4.79 -2.16
C PHE A 182 9.75 -5.85 -3.09
N THR A 183 10.69 -6.65 -2.58
CA THR A 183 11.50 -7.55 -3.40
C THR A 183 10.74 -8.83 -3.70
N THR A 184 10.96 -9.42 -4.89
CA THR A 184 10.41 -10.75 -5.21
C THR A 184 10.92 -11.80 -4.23
N GLN A 185 12.15 -11.64 -3.75
CA GLN A 185 12.73 -12.48 -2.69
C GLN A 185 11.94 -12.36 -1.38
N GLY A 186 11.52 -11.15 -0.97
CA GLY A 186 10.69 -10.96 0.21
C GLY A 186 9.36 -11.71 0.11
N GLU A 187 8.72 -11.70 -1.07
CA GLU A 187 7.49 -12.47 -1.29
C GLU A 187 7.70 -13.99 -1.17
N GLU A 188 8.89 -14.46 -1.55
CA GLU A 188 9.28 -15.88 -1.43
C GLU A 188 9.49 -16.26 0.03
N GLU A 189 10.19 -15.40 0.79
CA GLU A 189 10.45 -15.59 2.23
C GLU A 189 9.16 -15.56 3.06
N GLU A 190 8.20 -14.71 2.70
CA GLU A 190 6.85 -14.66 3.30
C GLU A 190 5.93 -15.81 2.82
N GLY A 191 6.35 -16.58 1.81
CA GLY A 191 5.57 -17.70 1.27
C GLY A 191 4.29 -17.29 0.54
N VAL A 192 4.20 -16.05 0.05
CA VAL A 192 2.98 -15.48 -0.55
C VAL A 192 2.99 -15.43 -2.09
N LEU A 193 4.08 -15.85 -2.74
CA LEU A 193 4.21 -15.82 -4.20
C LEU A 193 3.08 -16.52 -4.95
N ASP A 194 2.61 -17.68 -4.47
CA ASP A 194 1.52 -18.41 -5.14
C ASP A 194 0.17 -17.71 -4.97
N THR A 195 -0.05 -17.06 -3.83
CA THR A 195 -1.20 -16.18 -3.59
C THR A 195 -1.18 -15.00 -4.58
N ILE A 196 -0.05 -14.31 -4.72
CA ILE A 196 0.11 -13.18 -5.65
C ILE A 196 -0.16 -13.63 -7.10
N LYS A 197 0.38 -14.79 -7.51
CA LYS A 197 0.11 -15.37 -8.83
C LYS A 197 -1.39 -15.63 -9.04
N SER A 198 -2.10 -16.08 -8.01
CA SER A 198 -3.55 -16.32 -8.08
C SER A 198 -4.36 -15.05 -8.36
N TRP A 199 -3.84 -13.87 -7.96
CA TRP A 199 -4.44 -12.58 -8.28
C TRP A 199 -4.19 -12.14 -9.73
N HIS A 200 -3.40 -12.89 -10.49
CA HIS A 200 -2.95 -12.52 -11.84
C HIS A 200 -2.22 -11.17 -11.86
N ARG A 201 -1.44 -10.91 -10.80
CA ARG A 201 -0.66 -9.68 -10.64
C ARG A 201 0.84 -9.98 -10.65
N PRO A 202 1.65 -9.12 -11.29
CA PRO A 202 3.11 -9.22 -11.22
C PRO A 202 3.61 -8.78 -9.83
N THR A 203 4.81 -9.23 -9.45
CA THR A 203 5.56 -8.60 -8.36
C THR A 203 6.02 -7.20 -8.78
N ILE A 204 6.48 -6.39 -7.82
CA ILE A 204 6.93 -5.01 -8.11
C ILE A 204 8.10 -4.98 -9.09
N GLU A 205 9.08 -5.85 -8.92
CA GLU A 205 10.23 -5.96 -9.83
C GLU A 205 9.80 -6.33 -11.26
N ALA A 206 8.88 -7.30 -11.38
CA ALA A 206 8.36 -7.70 -12.68
C ALA A 206 7.56 -6.57 -13.35
N ALA A 207 6.68 -5.89 -12.60
CA ALA A 207 5.90 -4.78 -13.08
C ALA A 207 6.76 -3.59 -13.53
N ALA A 208 7.80 -3.26 -12.77
CA ALA A 208 8.76 -2.21 -13.09
C ALA A 208 9.54 -2.53 -14.38
N LYS A 209 10.04 -3.77 -14.49
CA LYS A 209 10.74 -4.24 -15.69
C LYS A 209 9.87 -4.19 -16.94
N ASP A 210 8.61 -4.63 -16.83
CA ASP A 210 7.64 -4.58 -17.95
C ASP A 210 7.32 -3.14 -18.37
N ALA A 211 7.34 -2.20 -17.41
CA ALA A 211 7.22 -0.76 -17.68
C ALA A 211 8.51 -0.13 -18.25
N GLY A 212 9.59 -0.91 -18.40
CA GLY A 212 10.89 -0.45 -18.92
C GLY A 212 11.73 0.30 -17.90
N ALA A 213 11.49 0.12 -16.61
CA ALA A 213 12.34 0.62 -15.54
C ALA A 213 13.49 -0.35 -15.22
N GLU A 214 14.51 0.17 -14.53
CA GLU A 214 15.63 -0.60 -13.93
C GLU A 214 15.44 -0.72 -12.42
#